data_AF-A0A972A3L3-F1
#
_entry.id   AF-A0A972A3L3-F1
#
_cell.length_a   1.000
_cell.length_b   1.000
_cell.length_c   1.000
_cell.angle_alpha   90.00
_cell.angle_beta   90.00
_cell.angle_gamma   90.00
#
_symmetry.space_group_name_H-M   'P 1'
#
loop_
_entity.id
_entity.type
_entity.pdbx_description
1 polymer ?
#
loop_
_entity_poly.entity_id
_entity_poly.type
_entity_poly.pdbx_seq_one_letter_code
_entity_poly.pdbx_strand_id
1 'polypeptide(L)'
;LANSARNATNRQLGQLGIVRTQSQLGGYHEAARTATDLLSHSSLSPETVIEVRFLRGKAYQQTNETDNAMADFQFVANDTRSLYGAEAQFILADTYYRWKSYDRAEAQVKEFMQKGTSHQYWMARALIVLSDTYLAKGDEFQAQQYIESLRSNYKGGEADIQQMINERIR
;
A
#
# COMPACT_ATOMS: atom_id res chain seq x y z
N LEU A 1 16.05 -14.68 33.04
CA LEU A 1 16.15 -14.11 31.67
C LEU A 1 15.21 -14.81 30.68
N ALA A 2 15.24 -16.15 30.55
CA ALA A 2 14.37 -16.90 29.63
C ALA A 2 12.85 -16.67 29.82
N ASN A 3 12.36 -16.59 31.07
CA ASN A 3 10.94 -16.34 31.35
C ASN A 3 10.48 -14.93 30.94
N SER A 4 11.36 -13.92 31.04
CA SER A 4 11.03 -12.55 30.65
C SER A 4 10.95 -12.39 29.13
N ALA A 5 11.88 -13.02 28.39
CA ALA A 5 11.86 -13.04 26.93
C ALA A 5 10.62 -13.77 26.39
N ARG A 6 10.30 -14.94 26.96
CA ARG A 6 9.09 -15.70 26.59
C ARG A 6 7.80 -14.91 26.85
N ASN A 7 7.73 -14.18 27.97
CA ASN A 7 6.57 -13.33 28.28
C ASN A 7 6.45 -12.14 27.30
N ALA A 8 7.57 -11.54 26.89
CA ALA A 8 7.57 -10.47 25.90
C ALA A 8 7.10 -10.96 24.52
N THR A 9 7.58 -12.12 24.06
CA THR A 9 7.13 -12.73 22.80
C THR A 9 5.65 -13.07 22.83
N ASN A 10 5.14 -13.66 23.91
CA ASN A 10 3.71 -13.95 24.06
C ASN A 10 2.84 -12.68 24.00
N ARG A 11 3.30 -11.60 24.62
CA ARG A 11 2.63 -10.29 24.55
C ARG A 11 2.61 -9.75 23.11
N GLN A 12 3.74 -9.81 22.40
CA GLN A 12 3.85 -9.34 21.01
C GLN A 12 2.91 -10.11 20.08
N LEU A 13 2.82 -11.43 20.23
CA LEU A 13 1.88 -12.25 19.47
C LEU A 13 0.43 -11.88 19.77
N GLY A 14 0.09 -11.65 21.04
CA GLY A 14 -1.24 -11.19 21.44
C GLY A 14 -1.59 -9.83 20.83
N GLN A 15 -0.67 -8.87 20.87
CA GLN A 15 -0.84 -7.55 20.27
C GLN A 15 -1.01 -7.63 18.75
N LEU A 16 -0.21 -8.44 18.06
CA LEU A 16 -0.33 -8.66 16.62
C LEU A 16 -1.71 -9.26 16.27
N GLY A 17 -2.19 -10.20 17.06
CA GLY A 17 -3.55 -10.75 16.94
C GLY A 17 -4.62 -9.66 17.04
N ILE A 18 -4.53 -8.79 18.06
CA ILE A 18 -5.44 -7.66 18.24
C ILE A 18 -5.39 -6.72 17.03
N VAL A 19 -4.21 -6.33 16.55
CA VAL A 19 -4.07 -5.44 15.39
C VAL A 19 -4.77 -6.02 14.16
N ARG A 20 -4.56 -7.31 13.86
CA ARG A 20 -5.19 -8.01 12.73
C ARG A 20 -6.70 -8.06 12.87
N THR A 21 -7.21 -8.51 14.02
CA THR A 21 -8.64 -8.65 14.26
C THR A 21 -9.35 -7.30 14.24
N GLN A 22 -8.82 -6.29 14.95
CA GLN A 22 -9.42 -4.97 14.98
C GLN A 22 -9.42 -4.29 13.60
N SER A 23 -8.37 -4.50 12.80
CA SER A 23 -8.34 -4.00 11.41
C SER A 23 -9.45 -4.60 10.54
N GLN A 24 -9.81 -5.86 10.78
CA GLN A 24 -10.90 -6.55 10.07
C GLN A 24 -12.30 -6.17 10.60
N LEU A 25 -12.42 -5.94 11.91
CA LEU A 25 -13.70 -5.60 12.56
C LEU A 25 -14.04 -4.10 12.51
N GLY A 26 -13.18 -3.26 11.92
CA GLY A 26 -13.38 -1.82 11.85
C GLY A 26 -12.99 -1.06 13.12
N GLY A 27 -12.33 -1.72 14.08
CA GLY A 27 -11.80 -1.12 15.31
C GLY A 27 -10.51 -0.32 15.07
N TYR A 28 -10.52 0.61 14.12
CA TYR A 28 -9.31 1.26 13.60
C TYR A 28 -8.53 2.05 14.65
N HIS A 29 -9.20 2.76 15.57
CA HIS A 29 -8.52 3.44 16.68
C HIS A 29 -7.75 2.46 17.59
N GLU A 30 -8.36 1.31 17.91
CA GLU A 30 -7.71 0.30 18.75
C GLU A 30 -6.57 -0.41 18.01
N ALA A 31 -6.77 -0.71 16.72
CA ALA A 31 -5.73 -1.26 15.86
C ALA A 31 -4.51 -0.33 15.81
N ALA A 32 -4.71 0.96 15.58
CA ALA A 32 -3.62 1.94 15.49
C ALA A 32 -2.86 2.12 16.81
N ARG A 33 -3.60 2.20 17.94
CA ARG A 33 -3.00 2.28 19.28
C ARG A 33 -2.16 1.04 19.58
N THR A 34 -2.73 -0.14 19.39
CA THR A 34 -2.06 -1.41 19.70
C THR A 34 -0.85 -1.64 18.79
N ALA A 35 -0.94 -1.26 17.51
CA ALA A 35 0.18 -1.32 16.57
C ALA A 35 1.31 -0.37 16.99
N THR A 36 0.99 0.82 17.49
CA THR A 36 1.98 1.77 18.00
C THR A 36 2.71 1.21 19.23
N ASP A 37 1.97 0.65 20.18
CA ASP A 37 2.55 -0.02 21.35
C ASP A 37 3.42 -1.23 20.94
N LEU A 38 3.02 -1.97 19.91
CA LEU A 38 3.78 -3.11 19.42
C LEU A 38 5.10 -2.65 18.76
N LEU A 39 5.06 -1.61 17.93
CA LEU A 39 6.22 -1.05 17.22
C LEU A 39 7.23 -0.35 18.12
N SER A 40 6.85 0.07 19.34
CA SER A 40 7.78 0.69 20.29
C SER A 40 8.77 -0.30 20.93
N HIS A 41 8.63 -1.61 20.65
CA HIS A 41 9.48 -2.67 21.21
C HIS A 41 10.46 -3.22 20.15
N SER A 42 11.75 -3.30 20.49
CA SER A 42 12.87 -3.45 19.56
C SER A 42 13.14 -4.86 19.01
N SER A 43 12.27 -5.85 19.21
CA SER A 43 12.55 -7.25 18.89
C SER A 43 11.62 -7.89 17.84
N LEU A 44 10.98 -7.08 16.99
CA LEU A 44 10.12 -7.58 15.92
C LEU A 44 10.94 -7.96 14.68
N SER A 45 10.50 -9.00 13.96
CA SER A 45 11.08 -9.32 12.66
C SER A 45 10.75 -8.22 11.63
N PRO A 46 11.57 -8.02 10.58
CA PRO A 46 11.28 -7.06 9.52
C PRO A 46 9.90 -7.27 8.89
N GLU A 47 9.49 -8.52 8.65
CA GLU A 47 8.20 -8.88 8.07
C GLU A 47 7.04 -8.47 8.98
N THR A 48 7.21 -8.67 10.29
CA THR A 48 6.22 -8.25 11.30
C THR A 48 6.12 -6.72 11.35
N VAL A 49 7.24 -6.01 11.27
CA VAL A 49 7.25 -4.54 11.23
C VAL A 49 6.51 -4.03 10.00
N ILE A 50 6.75 -4.63 8.83
CA ILE A 50 6.07 -4.28 7.58
C ILE A 50 4.56 -4.49 7.71
N GLU A 51 4.12 -5.65 8.19
CA GLU A 51 2.70 -5.93 8.40
C GLU A 51 2.04 -4.96 9.38
N VAL A 52 2.64 -4.76 10.56
CA VAL A 52 2.05 -3.93 11.62
C VAL A 52 1.95 -2.48 11.18
N ARG A 53 2.98 -1.95 10.49
CA ARG A 53 2.94 -0.60 9.92
C ARG A 53 1.90 -0.49 8.83
N PHE A 54 1.78 -1.49 7.95
CA PHE A 54 0.76 -1.49 6.92
C PHE A 54 -0.65 -1.42 7.51
N LEU A 55 -0.96 -2.30 8.47
CA LEU A 55 -2.26 -2.31 9.15
C LEU A 55 -2.53 -1.00 9.90
N ARG A 56 -1.52 -0.44 10.57
CA ARG A 56 -1.64 0.85 11.24
C ARG A 56 -1.87 1.99 10.25
N GLY A 57 -1.18 1.99 9.12
CA GLY A 57 -1.40 2.96 8.04
C GLY A 57 -2.83 2.91 7.50
N LYS A 58 -3.36 1.70 7.26
CA LYS A 58 -4.77 1.51 6.86
C LYS A 58 -5.73 2.01 7.95
N ALA A 59 -5.46 1.72 9.22
CA ALA A 59 -6.26 2.20 10.33
C ALA A 59 -6.26 3.75 10.39
N TYR A 60 -5.09 4.38 10.25
CA TYR A 60 -4.97 5.83 10.21
C TYR A 60 -5.71 6.47 9.03
N GLN A 61 -5.77 5.82 7.85
CA GLN A 61 -6.63 6.31 6.76
C GLN A 61 -8.10 6.35 7.16
N GLN A 62 -8.58 5.34 7.90
CA GLN A 62 -9.97 5.25 8.32
C GLN A 62 -10.31 6.22 9.46
N THR A 63 -9.33 6.61 10.26
CA THR A 63 -9.48 7.60 11.34
C THR A 63 -9.12 9.02 10.91
N ASN A 64 -8.91 9.26 9.62
CA ASN A 64 -8.51 10.55 9.04
C ASN A 64 -7.16 11.10 9.52
N GLU A 65 -6.27 10.24 10.03
CA GLU A 65 -4.91 10.60 10.41
C GLU A 65 -3.95 10.47 9.21
N THR A 66 -4.17 11.29 8.18
CA THR A 66 -3.54 11.05 6.88
C THR A 66 -2.01 11.17 6.91
N ASP A 67 -1.43 12.08 7.67
CA ASP A 67 0.03 12.22 7.76
C ASP A 67 0.68 10.96 8.36
N ASN A 68 0.08 10.42 9.43
CA ASN A 68 0.54 9.18 10.06
C ASN A 68 0.40 7.99 9.11
N ALA A 69 -0.70 7.92 8.36
CA ALA A 69 -0.91 6.90 7.35
C ALA A 69 0.17 6.95 6.26
N MET A 70 0.44 8.14 5.72
CA MET A 70 1.43 8.36 4.67
C MET A 70 2.84 7.95 5.13
N ALA A 71 3.21 8.29 6.37
CA ALA A 71 4.51 7.89 6.93
C ALA A 71 4.66 6.36 7.02
N ASP A 72 3.62 5.64 7.44
CA ASP A 72 3.66 4.17 7.49
C ASP A 72 3.72 3.55 6.09
N PHE A 73 2.93 4.07 5.13
CA PHE A 73 2.99 3.54 3.75
C PHE A 73 4.32 3.84 3.07
N GLN A 74 4.92 5.02 3.27
CA GLN A 74 6.26 5.34 2.74
C GLN A 74 7.31 4.36 3.27
N PHE A 75 7.22 3.98 4.55
CA PHE A 75 8.11 2.97 5.10
C PHE A 75 7.89 1.61 4.42
N VAL A 76 6.64 1.16 4.35
CA VAL A 76 6.25 -0.16 3.84
C VAL A 76 6.52 -0.32 2.34
N ALA A 77 6.34 0.74 1.56
CA ALA A 77 6.56 0.79 0.11
C ALA A 77 8.02 0.50 -0.31
N ASN A 78 8.97 0.47 0.64
CA ASN A 78 10.35 0.10 0.36
C ASN A 78 10.55 -1.39 0.07
N ASP A 79 9.69 -2.28 0.55
CA ASP A 79 9.79 -3.72 0.25
C ASP A 79 8.67 -4.19 -0.68
N THR A 80 8.83 -3.92 -1.97
CA THR A 80 7.89 -4.27 -3.03
C THR A 80 7.77 -5.78 -3.30
N ARG A 81 8.62 -6.61 -2.67
CA ARG A 81 8.51 -8.08 -2.72
C ARG A 81 7.41 -8.57 -1.79
N SER A 82 7.09 -7.80 -0.74
CA SER A 82 5.95 -8.05 0.12
C SER A 82 4.65 -7.56 -0.53
N LEU A 83 3.54 -8.27 -0.26
CA LEU A 83 2.22 -7.85 -0.73
C LEU A 83 1.87 -6.44 -0.20
N TYR A 84 2.20 -6.19 1.07
CA TYR A 84 1.97 -4.91 1.74
C TYR A 84 2.77 -3.76 1.12
N GLY A 85 4.03 -3.98 0.74
CA GLY A 85 4.84 -2.97 0.07
C GLY A 85 4.32 -2.64 -1.33
N ALA A 86 3.88 -3.64 -2.08
CA ALA A 86 3.26 -3.44 -3.38
C ALA A 86 1.93 -2.67 -3.28
N GLU A 87 1.07 -3.02 -2.32
CA GLU A 87 -0.15 -2.26 -2.06
C GLU A 87 0.16 -0.83 -1.60
N ALA A 88 1.14 -0.64 -0.72
CA ALA A 88 1.53 0.68 -0.22
C ALA A 88 2.03 1.62 -1.33
N GLN A 89 2.79 1.10 -2.31
CA GLN A 89 3.20 1.84 -3.50
C GLN A 89 1.98 2.39 -4.27
N PHE A 90 0.99 1.54 -4.52
CA PHE A 90 -0.27 1.95 -5.13
C PHE A 90 -1.03 2.97 -4.27
N ILE A 91 -1.17 2.74 -2.96
CA ILE A 91 -1.89 3.66 -2.05
C ILE A 91 -1.27 5.04 -2.05
N LEU A 92 0.07 5.14 -2.02
CA LEU A 92 0.78 6.41 -2.07
C LEU A 92 0.50 7.14 -3.40
N ALA A 93 0.63 6.44 -4.52
CA ALA A 93 0.38 7.00 -5.84
C ALA A 93 -1.07 7.50 -5.99
N ASP A 94 -2.05 6.68 -5.62
CA ASP A 94 -3.47 7.04 -5.63
C ASP A 94 -3.76 8.24 -4.73
N THR A 95 -3.17 8.27 -3.53
CA THR A 95 -3.34 9.39 -2.60
C THR A 95 -2.78 10.69 -3.18
N TYR A 96 -1.58 10.66 -3.76
CA TYR A 96 -1.01 11.84 -4.43
C TYR A 96 -1.85 12.29 -5.63
N TYR A 97 -2.37 11.35 -6.42
CA TYR A 97 -3.26 11.66 -7.55
C TYR A 97 -4.53 12.36 -7.07
N ARG A 98 -5.21 11.84 -6.04
CA ARG A 98 -6.41 12.47 -5.45
C ARG A 98 -6.14 13.86 -4.88
N TRP A 99 -4.94 14.09 -4.36
CA TRP A 99 -4.47 15.40 -3.92
C TRP A 99 -4.03 16.32 -5.08
N LYS A 100 -4.22 15.90 -6.33
CA LYS A 100 -3.77 16.60 -7.54
C LYS A 100 -2.26 16.87 -7.56
N SER A 101 -1.50 16.13 -6.76
CA SER A 101 -0.04 16.16 -6.72
C SER A 101 0.50 15.23 -7.81
N TYR A 102 0.19 15.55 -9.06
CA TYR A 102 0.41 14.64 -10.20
C TYR A 102 1.87 14.27 -10.40
N ASP A 103 2.82 15.19 -10.19
CA ASP A 103 4.25 14.87 -10.30
C ASP A 103 4.70 13.87 -9.21
N ARG A 104 4.11 13.92 -8.02
CA ARG A 104 4.39 12.94 -6.95
C ARG A 104 3.76 11.59 -7.25
N ALA A 105 2.54 11.57 -7.79
CA ALA A 105 1.88 10.33 -8.21
C ALA A 105 2.69 9.63 -9.31
N GLU A 106 3.12 10.39 -10.33
CA GLU A 106 3.97 9.90 -11.42
C GLU A 106 5.30 9.34 -10.89
N ALA A 107 6.00 10.11 -10.04
CA ALA A 107 7.26 9.68 -9.45
C ALA A 107 7.10 8.38 -8.63
N GLN A 108 6.03 8.28 -7.84
CA GLN A 108 5.76 7.09 -7.03
C GLN A 108 5.56 5.84 -7.90
N VAL A 109 4.75 5.92 -8.96
CA VAL A 109 4.54 4.76 -9.85
C VAL A 109 5.82 4.43 -10.62
N LYS A 110 6.56 5.42 -11.10
CA LYS A 110 7.84 5.17 -11.80
C LYS A 110 8.87 4.49 -10.90
N GLU A 111 8.96 4.89 -9.63
CA GLU A 111 9.79 4.21 -8.64
C GLU A 111 9.34 2.75 -8.44
N PHE A 112 8.02 2.51 -8.34
CA PHE A 112 7.48 1.17 -8.20
C PHE A 112 7.83 0.28 -9.41
N MET A 113 7.72 0.81 -10.63
CA MET A 113 8.11 0.12 -11.86
C MET A 113 9.59 -0.24 -11.87
N GLN A 114 10.46 0.69 -11.44
CA GLN A 114 11.91 0.46 -11.38
C GLN A 114 12.29 -0.59 -10.33
N LYS A 115 11.67 -0.56 -9.15
CA LYS A 115 11.88 -1.57 -8.10
C LYS A 115 11.35 -2.93 -8.51
N GLY A 116 10.25 -2.96 -9.26
CA GLY A 116 9.55 -4.17 -9.67
C GLY A 116 8.82 -4.86 -8.52
N THR A 117 7.95 -5.81 -8.85
CA THR A 117 7.22 -6.64 -7.88
C THR A 117 6.73 -7.93 -8.53
N SER A 118 6.58 -8.99 -7.74
CA SER A 118 5.83 -10.19 -8.13
C SER A 118 4.31 -9.99 -8.02
N HIS A 119 3.84 -8.93 -7.35
CA HIS A 119 2.42 -8.67 -7.10
C HIS A 119 1.79 -7.88 -8.26
N GLN A 120 1.53 -8.57 -9.37
CA GLN A 120 1.08 -7.97 -10.62
C GLN A 120 -0.21 -7.15 -10.50
N TYR A 121 -1.15 -7.57 -9.65
CA TYR A 121 -2.38 -6.82 -9.40
C TYR A 121 -2.11 -5.37 -8.96
N TRP A 122 -1.22 -5.18 -7.97
CA TRP A 122 -0.90 -3.84 -7.47
C TRP A 122 -0.10 -3.02 -8.48
N MET A 123 0.77 -3.66 -9.26
CA MET A 123 1.44 -2.99 -10.38
C MET A 123 0.43 -2.50 -11.42
N ALA A 124 -0.57 -3.32 -11.78
CA ALA A 124 -1.63 -2.93 -12.70
C ALA A 124 -2.45 -1.75 -12.17
N ARG A 125 -2.85 -1.78 -10.90
CA ARG A 125 -3.53 -0.65 -10.23
C ARG A 125 -2.69 0.63 -10.27
N ALA A 126 -1.39 0.54 -10.02
CA ALA A 126 -0.49 1.68 -10.08
C ALA A 126 -0.34 2.24 -11.51
N LEU A 127 -0.25 1.38 -12.53
CA LEU A 127 -0.21 1.81 -13.94
C LEU A 127 -1.51 2.50 -14.40
N ILE A 128 -2.66 2.07 -13.86
CA ILE A 128 -3.93 2.78 -14.08
C ILE A 128 -3.86 4.19 -13.48
N VAL A 129 -3.38 4.34 -12.25
CA VAL A 129 -3.16 5.66 -11.62
C VAL A 129 -2.19 6.51 -12.44
N LEU A 130 -1.14 5.92 -13.00
CA LEU A 130 -0.19 6.63 -13.85
C LEU A 130 -0.85 7.15 -15.13
N SER A 131 -1.68 6.34 -15.80
CA SER A 131 -2.46 6.79 -16.95
C SER A 131 -3.38 7.95 -16.59
N ASP A 132 -4.14 7.82 -15.51
CA ASP A 132 -5.03 8.90 -15.02
C ASP A 132 -4.24 10.17 -14.70
N THR A 133 -3.04 10.02 -14.14
CA THR A 133 -2.13 11.12 -13.83
C THR A 133 -1.69 11.84 -15.10
N TYR A 134 -1.30 11.12 -16.16
CA TYR A 134 -0.93 11.73 -17.44
C TYR A 134 -2.13 12.42 -18.12
N LEU A 135 -3.30 11.80 -18.07
CA LEU A 135 -4.53 12.41 -18.60
C LEU A 135 -4.85 13.72 -17.87
N ALA A 136 -4.74 13.74 -16.54
CA ALA A 136 -4.95 14.94 -15.74
C ALA A 136 -3.90 16.04 -16.00
N LYS A 137 -2.71 15.66 -16.47
CA LYS A 137 -1.66 16.59 -16.93
C LYS A 137 -1.86 17.06 -18.39
N GLY A 138 -2.87 16.54 -19.10
CA GLY A 138 -3.15 16.87 -20.50
C GLY A 138 -2.32 16.06 -21.51
N ASP A 139 -1.64 15.00 -21.07
CA ASP A 139 -0.84 14.12 -21.93
C ASP A 139 -1.63 12.85 -22.26
N GLU A 140 -2.62 13.00 -23.15
CA GLU A 140 -3.49 11.90 -23.59
C GLU A 140 -2.70 10.78 -24.27
N PHE A 141 -1.64 11.13 -25.00
CA PHE A 141 -0.80 10.16 -25.69
C PHE A 141 -0.13 9.20 -24.69
N GLN A 142 0.54 9.72 -23.67
CA GLN A 142 1.15 8.86 -22.65
C GLN A 142 0.09 8.09 -21.86
N ALA A 143 -1.02 8.73 -21.49
CA ALA A 143 -2.12 8.07 -20.80
C ALA A 143 -2.60 6.82 -21.55
N GLN A 144 -2.82 6.94 -22.86
CA GLN A 144 -3.25 5.84 -23.72
C GLN A 144 -2.18 4.76 -23.86
N GLN A 145 -0.91 5.13 -24.07
CA GLN A 145 0.19 4.17 -24.19
C GLN A 145 0.31 3.25 -22.96
N TYR A 146 0.16 3.81 -21.75
CA TYR A 146 0.22 3.00 -20.52
C TYR A 146 -0.94 2.01 -20.41
N ILE A 147 -2.16 2.42 -20.76
CA ILE A 147 -3.33 1.55 -20.69
C ILE A 147 -3.32 0.48 -21.77
N GLU A 148 -2.89 0.81 -22.99
CA GLU A 148 -2.73 -0.16 -24.06
C GLU A 148 -1.67 -1.20 -23.73
N SER A 149 -0.51 -0.76 -23.21
CA SER A 149 0.54 -1.65 -22.74
C SER A 149 0.03 -2.55 -21.62
N LEU A 150 -0.71 -2.01 -20.65
CA LEU A 150 -1.30 -2.79 -19.57
C LEU A 150 -2.28 -3.84 -20.12
N ARG A 151 -3.17 -3.47 -21.04
CA ARG A 151 -4.12 -4.40 -21.68
C ARG A 151 -3.41 -5.56 -22.39
N SER A 152 -2.33 -5.28 -23.12
CA SER A 152 -1.59 -6.30 -23.86
C SER A 152 -0.77 -7.23 -22.96
N ASN A 153 -0.22 -6.68 -21.86
CA ASN A 153 0.75 -7.39 -21.03
C ASN A 153 0.17 -8.00 -19.75
N TYR A 154 -0.94 -7.47 -19.21
CA TYR A 154 -1.56 -8.00 -18.01
C TYR A 154 -2.16 -9.39 -18.27
N LYS A 155 -1.70 -10.39 -17.53
CA LYS A 155 -2.15 -11.79 -17.64
C LYS A 155 -3.08 -12.22 -16.50
N GLY A 156 -3.37 -11.31 -15.56
CA GLY A 156 -4.30 -11.57 -14.47
C GLY A 156 -5.75 -11.66 -14.95
N GLY A 157 -6.54 -12.47 -14.25
CA GLY A 157 -7.94 -12.73 -14.56
C GLY A 157 -8.93 -11.85 -13.79
N GLU A 158 -8.45 -10.84 -13.06
CA GLU A 158 -9.27 -10.00 -12.21
C GLU A 158 -10.15 -9.05 -13.04
N ALA A 159 -11.47 -9.18 -12.87
CA ALA A 159 -12.44 -8.45 -13.67
C ALA A 159 -12.41 -6.94 -13.45
N ASP A 160 -12.02 -6.49 -12.25
CA ASP A 160 -11.91 -5.07 -11.90
C ASP A 160 -10.80 -4.38 -12.72
N ILE A 161 -9.64 -5.02 -12.90
CA ILE A 161 -8.56 -4.49 -13.74
C ILE A 161 -9.01 -4.36 -15.20
N GLN A 162 -9.67 -5.40 -15.72
CA GLN A 162 -10.17 -5.39 -17.09
C GLN A 162 -11.22 -4.29 -17.30
N GLN A 163 -12.12 -4.09 -16.33
CA GLN A 163 -13.08 -3.00 -16.36
C GLN A 163 -12.39 -1.63 -16.36
N MET A 164 -11.44 -1.40 -15.45
CA MET A 164 -10.70 -0.13 -15.36
C MET A 164 -9.95 0.20 -16.66
N ILE A 165 -9.37 -0.80 -17.32
CA ILE A 165 -8.74 -0.66 -18.64
C ILE A 165 -9.78 -0.24 -19.69
N ASN A 166 -10.88 -0.97 -19.79
CA ASN A 166 -11.92 -0.74 -20.81
C ASN A 166 -12.59 0.63 -20.67
N GLU A 167 -12.73 1.16 -19.45
CA GLU A 167 -13.29 2.49 -19.22
C GLU A 167 -12.44 3.63 -19.81
N ARG A 168 -11.13 3.39 -20.01
CA ARG A 168 -10.13 4.37 -20.45
C ARG A 168 -9.76 4.26 -21.92
N ILE A 169 -10.08 3.13 -22.56
CA ILE A 169 -9.91 2.93 -24.00
C ILE A 169 -11.26 3.21 -24.65
N ARG A 170 -11.48 4.47 -25.03
CA ARG A 170 -12.65 4.88 -25.82
C ARG A 170 -12.25 5.17 -27.26
#